data_AF-A0A9Q0ANR8-F1
#
_entry.id   AF-A0A9Q0ANR8-F1
#
_cell.length_a   1.000
_cell.length_b   1.000
_cell.length_c   1.000
_cell.angle_alpha   90.00
_cell.angle_beta   90.00
_cell.angle_gamma   90.00
#
_symmetry.space_group_name_H-M   'P 1'
#
loop_
_entity.id
_entity.type
_entity.pdbx_description
1 polymer ?
#
loop_
_entity_poly.entity_id
_entity_poly.type
_entity_poly.pdbx_seq_one_letter_code
_entity_poly.pdbx_strand_id
1 'polypeptide(L)'
;MGFSPIQRVRSFFHDLRTAPEAQYSTQAAATTQYAEIAVPEKPKQAYHFDRTSWVVSEKESWDDKPLPPRPPKFNGLDFAVKLAGSNWAFGFTLLLLVAWALWGIVAGPTDTWQVILQDTSSIQAYISATLLLRQQQTSCRGILSRICCLISRSTSHERMLRSISTKDLHQLKVNKTPQKTGFEASTTAKGTIFSKIADAVAAAAGSLIFLGIYWTGIFVWVFSGIPLQFSDTWQLDVNTATALQITLTTMFLQNIRRRHDEHLEQCIRSIELIDCDVETKLRRISRDREPNPVVSSDAPALNKAQRAIDIYAFIVGGSIGVTISCAVFILWISVGQSLEFDDNWWLIIGTYTGLMGFIDGFIMKNVDHRETDLANRHFQRLADQDHVLFQLVDIEMPEVREKRRLSLNQRLSTVIGNWCASTAASYAAVLAVFSLIAIASAMQWTETGQLLCNTPTMIVEGFLLITLLQAHNMADEKRTETYDSILKRRLLLQNYLTI
;
A
#
# COMPACT_ATOMS: atom_id res chain seq x y z
N MET A 1 11.98 26.50 32.93
CA MET A 1 11.68 25.85 31.63
C MET A 1 12.81 26.20 30.66
N GLY A 2 13.90 25.43 30.68
CA GLY A 2 15.05 25.65 29.81
C GLY A 2 14.83 24.96 28.47
N PHE A 3 14.27 25.69 27.49
CA PHE A 3 14.14 25.22 26.13
C PHE A 3 15.45 25.46 25.37
N SER A 4 16.33 24.47 25.32
CA SER A 4 17.51 24.50 24.45
C SER A 4 17.13 24.00 23.04
N PRO A 5 17.20 24.86 22.00
CA PRO A 5 16.96 24.45 20.61
C PRO A 5 17.92 23.33 20.17
N ILE A 6 19.14 23.35 20.71
CA ILE A 6 20.22 22.40 20.38
C ILE A 6 19.88 20.98 20.87
N GLN A 7 19.27 20.84 22.06
CA GLN A 7 18.82 19.54 22.54
C GLN A 7 17.69 18.98 21.68
N ARG A 8 16.79 19.83 21.19
CA ARG A 8 15.68 19.43 20.31
C ARG A 8 16.17 18.99 18.92
N VAL A 9 17.19 19.67 18.39
CA VAL A 9 17.86 19.29 17.13
C VAL A 9 18.63 17.98 17.30
N ARG A 10 19.33 17.79 18.42
CA ARG A 10 20.07 16.55 18.70
C ARG A 10 19.16 15.35 18.93
N SER A 11 18.04 15.52 19.64
CA SER A 11 17.02 14.48 19.78
C SER A 11 16.37 14.17 18.43
N PHE A 12 16.09 15.18 17.62
CA PHE A 12 15.55 15.01 16.27
C PHE A 12 16.48 14.20 15.35
N PHE A 13 17.79 14.50 15.31
CA PHE A 13 18.75 13.72 14.53
C PHE A 13 18.97 12.31 15.08
N HIS A 14 18.84 12.12 16.40
CA HIS A 14 18.86 10.80 17.02
C HIS A 14 17.64 9.98 16.63
N ASP A 15 16.45 10.57 16.69
CA ASP A 15 15.18 9.96 16.30
C ASP A 15 15.16 9.65 14.80
N LEU A 16 15.72 10.52 13.95
CA LEU A 16 15.93 10.25 12.51
C LEU A 16 16.83 9.05 12.24
N ARG A 17 17.79 8.76 13.13
CA ARG A 17 18.72 7.65 12.94
C ARG A 17 18.09 6.28 13.25
N THR A 18 17.08 6.25 14.13
CA THR A 18 16.39 5.03 14.58
C THR A 18 14.98 4.88 14.02
N ALA A 19 14.36 5.97 13.58
CA ALA A 19 13.02 5.99 12.96
C ALA A 19 12.84 5.04 11.78
N PRO A 20 13.83 4.85 10.87
CA PRO A 20 13.65 3.94 9.75
C PRO A 20 13.54 2.47 10.20
N GLU A 21 14.23 2.09 11.27
CA GLU A 21 14.12 0.73 11.83
C GLU A 21 12.81 0.54 12.60
N ALA A 22 12.32 1.60 13.25
CA ALA A 22 11.06 1.60 13.98
C ALA A 22 9.84 1.29 13.07
N GLN A 23 9.94 1.56 11.77
CA GLN A 23 8.90 1.24 10.78
C GLN A 23 8.74 -0.27 10.58
N TYR A 24 9.83 -1.04 10.61
CA TYR A 24 9.83 -2.48 10.40
C TYR A 24 9.68 -3.28 11.71
N SER A 25 9.91 -2.62 12.84
CA SER A 25 9.75 -3.25 14.15
C SER A 25 8.32 -3.15 14.66
N THR A 26 7.71 -4.27 15.02
CA THR A 26 6.44 -4.29 15.76
C THR A 26 6.46 -5.36 16.84
N GLN A 27 5.77 -5.09 17.94
CA GLN A 27 5.49 -6.07 18.98
C GLN A 27 3.99 -6.08 19.19
N ALA A 28 3.37 -7.24 18.98
CA ALA A 28 1.95 -7.40 19.12
C ALA A 28 1.64 -8.71 19.85
N ALA A 29 0.76 -8.62 20.84
CA ALA A 29 0.08 -9.76 21.42
C ALA A 29 -1.39 -9.67 21.04
N ALA A 30 -1.97 -10.79 20.65
CA ALA A 30 -3.39 -10.84 20.40
C ALA A 30 -4.17 -10.71 21.71
N THR A 31 -5.28 -9.96 21.70
CA THR A 31 -6.17 -9.85 22.86
C THR A 31 -6.67 -11.23 23.27
N THR A 32 -6.32 -11.63 24.49
CA THR A 32 -6.72 -12.89 25.13
C THR A 32 -8.23 -12.96 25.30
N GLN A 33 -8.85 -14.05 24.85
CA GLN A 33 -10.25 -14.34 25.14
C GLN A 33 -10.35 -15.11 26.45
N TYR A 34 -11.09 -14.61 27.44
CA TYR A 34 -11.36 -15.36 28.67
C TYR A 34 -12.73 -16.01 28.58
N ALA A 35 -12.81 -17.31 28.86
CA ALA A 35 -14.09 -18.00 28.94
C ALA A 35 -14.74 -17.71 30.31
N GLU A 36 -15.88 -17.03 30.33
CA GLU A 36 -16.73 -16.94 31.51
C GLU A 36 -17.31 -18.32 31.88
N ILE A 37 -17.36 -18.60 33.18
CA ILE A 37 -18.00 -19.80 33.73
C ILE A 37 -19.51 -19.57 33.66
N ALA A 38 -20.21 -20.27 32.77
CA ALA A 38 -21.66 -20.18 32.68
C ALA A 38 -22.32 -20.72 33.97
N VAL A 39 -23.09 -19.88 34.65
CA VAL A 39 -24.13 -20.31 35.59
C VAL A 39 -25.28 -20.88 34.75
N PRO A 40 -25.87 -22.05 35.08
CA PRO A 40 -26.79 -22.72 34.17
C PRO A 40 -28.14 -22.01 34.10
N GLU A 41 -28.45 -21.37 32.97
CA GLU A 41 -29.80 -20.90 32.66
C GLU A 41 -30.59 -21.94 31.85
N LYS A 42 -31.89 -22.06 32.16
CA LYS A 42 -32.86 -23.02 31.60
C LYS A 42 -33.09 -22.80 30.09
N PRO A 43 -33.46 -23.84 29.33
CA PRO A 43 -33.54 -23.76 27.87
C PRO A 43 -34.70 -22.87 27.43
N LYS A 44 -34.41 -21.83 26.64
CA LYS A 44 -35.42 -21.08 25.87
C LYS A 44 -35.43 -21.57 24.42
N GLN A 45 -36.65 -21.66 23.89
CA GLN A 45 -37.02 -22.26 22.60
C GLN A 45 -36.30 -21.66 21.39
N ALA A 46 -36.17 -22.49 20.36
CA ALA A 46 -35.48 -22.24 19.10
C ALA A 46 -35.96 -20.95 18.39
N TYR A 47 -35.00 -20.08 18.05
CA TYR A 47 -35.24 -18.96 17.13
C TYR A 47 -34.96 -19.39 15.70
N HIS A 48 -35.97 -19.25 14.83
CA HIS A 48 -35.79 -19.18 13.39
C HIS A 48 -35.03 -17.89 13.05
N PHE A 49 -33.93 -18.01 12.30
CA PHE A 49 -33.10 -16.88 11.90
C PHE A 49 -33.58 -16.32 10.57
N ASP A 50 -34.13 -15.09 10.59
CA ASP A 50 -34.54 -14.36 9.39
C ASP A 50 -33.48 -13.32 8.98
N ARG A 51 -33.25 -13.16 7.67
CA ARG A 51 -31.92 -12.81 7.10
C ARG A 51 -31.70 -11.32 6.78
N THR A 52 -32.47 -10.40 7.33
CA THR A 52 -32.38 -8.98 6.92
C THR A 52 -32.64 -8.00 8.07
N SER A 53 -31.69 -7.87 9.00
CA SER A 53 -31.52 -6.64 9.79
C SER A 53 -30.29 -6.78 10.70
N TRP A 54 -29.19 -6.13 10.33
CA TRP A 54 -28.18 -5.78 11.33
C TRP A 54 -28.64 -4.51 12.02
N VAL A 55 -29.65 -4.63 12.88
CA VAL A 55 -29.89 -3.64 13.94
C VAL A 55 -29.20 -4.19 15.17
N VAL A 56 -28.12 -3.52 15.58
CA VAL A 56 -27.49 -3.74 16.88
C VAL A 56 -28.56 -3.45 17.93
N SER A 57 -29.10 -4.50 18.55
CA SER A 57 -30.02 -4.36 19.67
C SER A 57 -29.22 -3.90 20.88
N GLU A 58 -29.34 -2.62 21.18
CA GLU A 58 -28.79 -1.96 22.34
C GLU A 58 -29.69 -2.24 23.55
N LYS A 59 -29.35 -3.26 24.35
CA LYS A 59 -29.54 -3.33 25.82
C LYS A 59 -29.26 -4.75 26.32
N GLU A 60 -28.10 -4.93 26.95
CA GLU A 60 -28.01 -5.57 28.26
C GLU A 60 -26.69 -5.16 28.93
N SER A 61 -26.81 -4.84 30.21
CA SER A 61 -25.85 -4.12 31.05
C SER A 61 -24.94 -5.11 31.77
N TRP A 62 -23.64 -5.05 31.47
CA TRP A 62 -22.58 -5.46 32.39
C TRP A 62 -21.44 -4.43 32.33
N ASP A 63 -21.19 -3.79 33.47
CA ASP A 63 -20.10 -2.86 33.71
C ASP A 63 -18.76 -3.60 33.63
N ASP A 64 -18.21 -3.72 32.43
CA ASP A 64 -16.78 -3.79 32.13
C ASP A 64 -16.59 -3.73 30.60
N LYS A 65 -16.90 -2.57 30.01
CA LYS A 65 -16.51 -2.30 28.63
C LYS A 65 -14.99 -2.07 28.62
N PRO A 66 -14.17 -2.85 27.86
CA PRO A 66 -12.84 -2.37 27.52
C PRO A 66 -13.03 -0.98 26.92
N LEU A 67 -12.33 0.01 27.50
CA LEU A 67 -12.39 1.41 27.07
C LEU A 67 -12.43 1.44 25.54
N PRO A 68 -13.39 2.15 24.90
CA PRO A 68 -13.37 2.27 23.46
C PRO A 68 -11.97 2.75 23.08
N PRO A 69 -11.33 2.15 22.04
CA PRO A 69 -10.05 2.65 21.58
C PRO A 69 -10.24 4.16 21.38
N ARG A 70 -9.39 4.95 22.04
CA ARG A 70 -9.46 6.42 21.95
C ARG A 70 -9.73 6.77 20.49
N PRO A 71 -10.75 7.59 20.17
CA PRO A 71 -11.01 7.95 18.78
C PRO A 71 -9.68 8.41 18.19
N PRO A 72 -9.25 7.84 17.05
CA PRO A 72 -7.95 8.16 16.49
C PRO A 72 -7.89 9.68 16.37
N LYS A 73 -6.86 10.29 16.97
CA LYS A 73 -6.65 11.74 16.85
C LYS A 73 -6.71 12.07 15.36
N PHE A 74 -7.55 13.04 14.99
CA PHE A 74 -7.69 13.46 13.59
C PHE A 74 -6.30 13.79 13.04
N ASN A 75 -5.83 12.96 12.12
CA ASN A 75 -4.56 13.14 11.45
C ASN A 75 -4.87 13.66 10.04
N GLY A 76 -4.63 14.95 9.80
CA GLY A 76 -4.96 15.60 8.52
C GLY A 76 -4.30 14.93 7.32
N LEU A 77 -3.15 14.30 7.52
CA LEU A 77 -2.45 13.54 6.47
C LEU A 77 -3.19 12.25 6.10
N ASP A 78 -3.73 11.53 7.08
CA ASP A 78 -4.51 10.30 6.80
C ASP A 78 -5.85 10.64 6.12
N PHE A 79 -6.41 11.81 6.43
CA PHE A 79 -7.56 12.34 5.70
C PHE A 79 -7.20 12.67 4.24
N ALA A 80 -6.05 13.31 3.99
CA ALA A 80 -5.58 13.62 2.64
C ALA A 80 -5.35 12.34 1.80
N VAL A 81 -4.74 11.30 2.37
CA VAL A 81 -4.57 9.99 1.71
C VAL A 81 -5.94 9.39 1.35
N LYS A 82 -6.89 9.40 2.31
CA LYS A 82 -8.25 8.89 2.05
C LYS A 82 -8.96 9.69 0.96
N LEU A 83 -8.83 11.02 0.97
CA LEU A 83 -9.43 11.89 -0.02
C LEU A 83 -8.86 11.62 -1.42
N ALA A 84 -7.53 11.53 -1.54
CA ALA A 84 -6.83 11.27 -2.80
C ALA A 84 -7.27 9.95 -3.46
N GLY A 85 -7.38 8.86 -2.68
CA GLY A 85 -7.86 7.57 -3.20
C GLY A 85 -9.37 7.46 -3.42
N SER A 86 -10.15 8.50 -3.12
CA SER A 86 -11.62 8.43 -3.18
C SER A 86 -12.16 8.38 -4.62
N ASN A 87 -13.31 7.72 -4.81
CA ASN A 87 -14.01 7.74 -6.10
C ASN A 87 -14.39 9.17 -6.53
N TRP A 88 -14.60 10.08 -5.58
CA TRP A 88 -14.91 11.48 -5.85
C TRP A 88 -13.70 12.23 -6.42
N ALA A 89 -12.52 12.08 -5.80
CA ALA A 89 -11.28 12.68 -6.31
C ALA A 89 -10.91 12.14 -7.70
N PHE A 90 -11.12 10.84 -7.92
CA PHE A 90 -10.96 10.23 -9.24
C PHE A 90 -11.90 10.87 -10.28
N GLY A 91 -13.20 10.94 -9.98
CA GLY A 91 -14.20 11.51 -10.90
C GLY A 91 -13.96 13.00 -11.18
N PHE A 92 -13.54 13.76 -10.17
CA PHE A 92 -13.19 15.17 -10.31
C PHE A 92 -11.97 15.36 -11.23
N THR A 93 -10.91 14.57 -11.04
CA THR A 93 -9.72 14.64 -11.90
C THR A 93 -10.04 14.27 -13.35
N LEU A 94 -10.87 13.23 -13.56
CA LEU A 94 -11.33 12.87 -14.90
C LEU A 94 -12.14 13.99 -15.56
N LEU A 95 -13.01 14.66 -14.79
CA LEU A 95 -13.76 15.82 -15.27
C LEU A 95 -12.84 16.97 -15.67
N LEU A 96 -11.80 17.26 -14.89
CA LEU A 96 -10.80 18.28 -15.23
C LEU A 96 -10.04 17.94 -16.50
N LEU A 97 -9.63 16.67 -16.68
CA LEU A 97 -8.96 16.22 -17.90
C LEU A 97 -9.87 16.34 -19.13
N VAL A 98 -11.16 16.00 -18.99
CA VAL A 98 -12.14 16.19 -20.06
C VAL A 98 -12.34 17.67 -20.38
N ALA A 99 -12.46 18.52 -19.35
CA ALA A 99 -12.59 19.97 -19.54
C ALA A 99 -11.36 20.56 -20.23
N TRP A 100 -10.16 20.15 -19.83
CA TRP A 100 -8.91 20.53 -20.49
C TRP A 100 -8.86 20.08 -21.95
N ALA A 101 -9.27 18.83 -22.24
CA ALA A 101 -9.31 18.30 -23.61
C ALA A 101 -10.31 19.07 -24.49
N LEU A 102 -11.51 19.36 -23.96
CA LEU A 102 -12.51 20.16 -24.66
C LEU A 102 -12.02 21.59 -24.92
N TRP A 103 -11.29 22.18 -23.97
CA TRP A 103 -10.68 23.50 -24.17
C TRP A 103 -9.65 23.48 -25.30
N GLY A 104 -8.81 22.45 -25.39
CA GLY A 104 -7.83 22.29 -26.48
C GLY A 104 -8.49 22.11 -27.85
N ILE A 105 -9.64 21.41 -27.92
CA ILE A 105 -10.41 21.27 -29.16
C ILE A 105 -10.98 22.62 -29.63
N VAL A 106 -11.43 23.47 -28.71
CA VAL A 106 -12.08 24.75 -29.04
C VAL A 106 -11.07 25.87 -29.31
N ALA A 107 -10.05 25.99 -28.46
CA ALA A 107 -9.07 27.08 -28.53
C ALA A 107 -7.83 26.74 -29.38
N GLY A 108 -7.67 25.47 -29.76
CA GLY A 108 -6.46 24.95 -30.39
C GLY A 108 -5.42 24.50 -29.35
N PRO A 109 -4.57 23.50 -29.68
CA PRO A 109 -3.56 22.97 -28.77
C PRO A 109 -2.33 23.89 -28.72
N THR A 110 -2.47 25.06 -28.10
CA THR A 110 -1.37 26.02 -27.92
C THR A 110 -0.31 25.50 -26.95
N ASP A 111 0.88 26.09 -26.97
CA ASP A 111 1.96 25.71 -26.04
C ASP A 111 1.53 25.93 -24.58
N THR A 112 0.88 27.06 -24.29
CA THR A 112 0.32 27.33 -22.95
C THR A 112 -0.71 26.26 -22.52
N TRP A 113 -1.55 25.76 -23.45
CA TRP A 113 -2.52 24.70 -23.14
C TRP A 113 -1.83 23.38 -22.74
N GLN A 114 -0.70 23.07 -23.37
CA GLN A 114 0.12 21.89 -23.06
C GLN A 114 0.86 22.05 -21.73
N VAL A 115 1.56 23.17 -21.53
CA VAL A 115 2.33 23.49 -20.30
C VAL A 115 1.46 23.40 -19.06
N ILE A 116 0.23 23.95 -19.11
CA ILE A 116 -0.70 23.89 -17.97
C ILE A 116 -0.98 22.44 -17.53
N LEU A 117 -1.24 21.52 -18.47
CA LEU A 117 -1.46 20.11 -18.10
C LEU A 117 -0.18 19.49 -17.56
N GLN A 118 0.94 19.73 -18.23
CA GLN A 118 2.24 19.18 -17.86
C GLN A 118 2.60 19.51 -16.40
N ASP A 119 2.50 20.78 -16.02
CA ASP A 119 2.91 21.20 -14.68
C ASP A 119 1.87 20.87 -13.63
N THR A 120 0.57 20.96 -13.98
CA THR A 120 -0.49 20.48 -13.08
C THR A 120 -0.32 18.99 -12.78
N SER A 121 0.02 18.20 -13.80
CA SER A 121 0.31 16.77 -13.65
C SER A 121 1.52 16.53 -12.77
N SER A 122 2.62 17.25 -13.00
CA SER A 122 3.87 17.06 -12.24
C SER A 122 3.69 17.44 -10.76
N ILE A 123 2.95 18.52 -10.48
CA ILE A 123 2.53 18.89 -9.12
C ILE A 123 1.68 17.79 -8.48
N GLN A 124 0.68 17.29 -9.21
CA GLN A 124 -0.19 16.21 -8.74
C GLN A 124 0.61 14.93 -8.46
N ALA A 125 1.52 14.55 -9.34
CA ALA A 125 2.38 13.38 -9.22
C ALA A 125 3.28 13.49 -7.99
N TYR A 126 3.92 14.64 -7.78
CA TYR A 126 4.75 14.92 -6.60
C TYR A 126 3.96 14.80 -5.28
N ILE A 127 2.79 15.45 -5.21
CA ILE A 127 1.91 15.34 -4.03
C ILE A 127 1.50 13.88 -3.82
N SER A 128 1.19 13.18 -4.91
CA SER A 128 0.75 11.79 -4.87
C SER A 128 1.85 10.84 -4.42
N ALA A 129 3.09 11.02 -4.88
CA ALA A 129 4.24 10.24 -4.44
C ALA A 129 4.47 10.40 -2.94
N THR A 130 4.39 11.64 -2.44
CA THR A 130 4.47 11.95 -0.99
C THR A 130 3.39 11.22 -0.19
N LEU A 131 2.13 11.27 -0.65
CA LEU A 131 1.01 10.59 -0.01
C LEU A 131 1.12 9.06 -0.09
N LEU A 132 1.62 8.53 -1.21
CA LEU A 132 1.82 7.08 -1.41
C LEU A 132 2.90 6.54 -0.48
N LEU A 133 4.03 7.24 -0.33
CA LEU A 133 5.08 6.89 0.63
C LEU A 133 4.52 6.87 2.05
N ARG A 134 3.70 7.86 2.42
CA ARG A 134 3.04 7.91 3.73
C ARG A 134 2.08 6.74 3.94
N GLN A 135 1.27 6.42 2.93
CA GLN A 135 0.32 5.31 2.96
C GLN A 135 1.07 3.98 3.11
N GLN A 136 2.16 3.76 2.38
CA GLN A 136 2.99 2.56 2.48
C GLN A 136 3.56 2.37 3.88
N GLN A 137 4.18 3.41 4.45
CA GLN A 137 4.73 3.36 5.82
C GLN A 137 3.67 2.97 6.85
N THR A 138 2.46 3.54 6.72
CA THR A 138 1.37 3.30 7.66
C THR A 138 0.77 1.90 7.46
N SER A 139 0.59 1.49 6.20
CA SER A 139 0.03 0.18 5.81
C SER A 139 0.94 -0.97 6.22
N CYS A 140 2.25 -0.86 5.97
CA CYS A 140 3.23 -1.90 6.33
C CYS A 140 3.19 -2.22 7.84
N ARG A 141 3.26 -1.18 8.68
CA ARG A 141 3.20 -1.34 10.15
C ARG A 141 1.87 -1.97 10.60
N GLY A 142 0.76 -1.56 10.00
CA GLY A 142 -0.57 -2.13 10.26
C GLY A 142 -0.63 -3.62 9.92
N ILE A 143 -0.20 -3.99 8.71
CA ILE A 143 -0.16 -5.37 8.22
C ILE A 143 0.74 -6.23 9.13
N LEU A 144 1.96 -5.79 9.43
CA LEU A 144 2.87 -6.53 10.31
C LEU A 144 2.26 -6.76 11.69
N SER A 145 1.66 -5.73 12.28
CA SER A 145 1.00 -5.85 13.59
C SER A 145 -0.13 -6.89 13.57
N ARG A 146 -0.96 -6.88 12.52
CA ARG A 146 -2.07 -7.83 12.35
C ARG A 146 -1.55 -9.26 12.18
N ILE A 147 -0.53 -9.48 11.35
CA ILE A 147 0.06 -10.81 11.17
C ILE A 147 0.70 -11.29 12.47
N CYS A 148 1.41 -10.44 13.21
CA CYS A 148 1.96 -10.78 14.52
C CYS A 148 0.87 -11.17 15.52
N CYS A 149 -0.30 -10.51 15.52
CA CYS A 149 -1.46 -10.95 16.31
C CYS A 149 -1.96 -12.34 15.89
N LEU A 150 -2.06 -12.63 14.60
CA LEU A 150 -2.45 -13.97 14.12
C LEU A 150 -1.45 -15.05 14.54
N ILE A 151 -0.15 -14.78 14.42
CA ILE A 151 0.93 -15.67 14.90
C ILE A 151 0.85 -15.85 16.41
N SER A 152 0.59 -14.78 17.16
CA SER A 152 0.42 -14.80 18.62
C SER A 152 -0.72 -15.74 19.03
N ARG A 153 -1.90 -15.64 18.41
CA ARG A 153 -3.02 -16.57 18.66
C ARG A 153 -2.70 -17.99 18.25
N SER A 154 -2.13 -18.18 17.06
CA SER A 154 -1.75 -19.50 16.54
C SER A 154 -0.79 -20.22 17.49
N THR A 155 0.17 -19.49 18.07
CA THR A 155 1.10 -20.02 19.09
C THR A 155 0.36 -20.46 20.35
N SER A 156 -0.62 -19.69 20.82
CA SER A 156 -1.47 -20.10 21.94
C SER A 156 -2.32 -21.32 21.60
N HIS A 157 -2.86 -21.41 20.37
CA HIS A 157 -3.61 -22.57 19.91
C HIS A 157 -2.75 -23.83 19.96
N GLU A 158 -1.50 -23.74 19.52
CA GLU A 158 -0.54 -24.84 19.59
C GLU A 158 -0.32 -25.28 21.04
N ARG A 159 -0.04 -24.34 21.95
CA ARG A 159 0.14 -24.62 23.38
C ARG A 159 -1.09 -25.33 23.98
N MET A 160 -2.29 -24.83 23.68
CA MET A 160 -3.55 -25.38 24.18
C MET A 160 -3.84 -26.78 23.60
N LEU A 161 -3.60 -26.99 22.32
CA LEU A 161 -3.79 -28.30 21.70
C LEU A 161 -2.83 -29.34 22.28
N ARG A 162 -1.58 -28.97 22.57
CA ARG A 162 -0.59 -29.85 23.20
C ARG A 162 -0.96 -30.22 24.65
N SER A 163 -1.75 -29.41 25.36
CA SER A 163 -2.15 -29.69 26.74
C SER A 163 -3.45 -30.50 26.87
N ILE A 164 -4.21 -30.66 25.78
CA ILE A 164 -5.45 -31.44 25.77
C ILE A 164 -5.13 -32.95 25.74
N SER A 165 -5.89 -33.73 26.53
CA SER A 165 -5.77 -35.19 26.56
C SER A 165 -6.23 -35.82 25.24
N THR A 166 -5.60 -36.92 24.82
CA THR A 166 -5.98 -37.65 23.58
C THR A 166 -7.43 -38.09 23.58
N LYS A 167 -8.02 -38.38 24.76
CA LYS A 167 -9.45 -38.73 24.89
C LYS A 167 -10.38 -37.56 24.56
N ASP A 168 -10.07 -36.37 25.05
CA ASP A 168 -10.87 -35.16 24.81
C ASP A 168 -10.76 -34.71 23.35
N LEU A 169 -9.57 -34.87 22.76
CA LEU A 169 -9.33 -34.60 21.35
C LEU A 169 -10.10 -35.58 20.43
N HIS A 170 -10.22 -36.85 20.84
CA HIS A 170 -11.06 -37.82 20.13
C HIS A 170 -12.56 -37.53 20.25
N GLN A 171 -13.04 -36.99 21.37
CA GLN A 171 -14.45 -36.59 21.51
C GLN A 171 -14.82 -35.46 20.54
N LEU A 172 -13.91 -34.49 20.34
CA LEU A 172 -14.06 -33.44 19.33
C LEU A 172 -14.13 -34.02 17.91
N LYS A 173 -13.35 -35.08 17.62
CA LYS A 173 -13.33 -35.76 16.30
C LYS A 173 -14.68 -36.38 15.91
N VAL A 174 -15.51 -36.75 16.90
CA VAL A 174 -16.78 -37.46 16.68
C VAL A 174 -17.95 -36.51 16.42
N ASN A 175 -17.91 -35.26 16.94
CA ASN A 175 -18.95 -34.25 16.70
C ASN A 175 -18.74 -33.50 15.37
N LYS A 176 -18.71 -34.26 14.27
CA LYS A 176 -18.73 -33.71 12.90
C LYS A 176 -20.16 -33.33 12.50
N THR A 177 -20.63 -32.16 12.93
CA THR A 177 -21.74 -31.51 12.20
C THR A 177 -21.15 -30.39 11.35
N PRO A 178 -21.19 -30.48 10.01
CA PRO A 178 -20.64 -29.44 9.16
C PRO A 178 -21.51 -28.19 9.28
N GLN A 179 -21.07 -27.22 10.08
CA GLN A 179 -21.63 -25.89 10.00
C GLN A 179 -21.12 -25.27 8.70
N LYS A 180 -21.97 -25.24 7.66
CA LYS A 180 -21.74 -24.41 6.48
C LYS A 180 -21.76 -22.95 6.94
N THR A 181 -20.62 -22.43 7.37
CA THR A 181 -20.42 -21.01 7.55
C THR A 181 -20.64 -20.36 6.19
N GLY A 182 -21.69 -19.55 6.04
CA GLY A 182 -22.02 -18.77 4.83
C GLY A 182 -21.00 -17.66 4.54
N PHE A 183 -19.73 -17.89 4.86
CA PHE A 183 -18.64 -16.94 4.85
C PHE A 183 -17.98 -16.83 3.46
N GLU A 184 -18.12 -17.83 2.59
CA GLU A 184 -17.72 -17.73 1.18
C GLU A 184 -18.50 -16.64 0.40
N ALA A 185 -19.61 -16.12 0.96
CA ALA A 185 -20.42 -15.09 0.33
C ALA A 185 -19.94 -13.64 0.61
N SER A 186 -19.10 -13.41 1.62
CA SER A 186 -18.65 -12.06 2.00
C SER A 186 -17.42 -11.58 1.22
N THR A 187 -16.62 -12.50 0.66
CA THR A 187 -15.46 -12.19 -0.19
C THR A 187 -15.85 -11.74 -1.61
N THR A 188 -17.05 -12.06 -2.07
CA THR A 188 -17.61 -11.58 -3.35
C THR A 188 -18.56 -10.41 -3.17
N ALA A 189 -18.07 -9.29 -2.63
CA ALA A 189 -18.79 -8.03 -2.80
C ALA A 189 -18.90 -7.74 -4.31
N LYS A 190 -20.12 -7.74 -4.86
CA LYS A 190 -20.35 -7.37 -6.27
C LYS A 190 -19.94 -5.92 -6.45
N GLY A 191 -18.75 -5.70 -7.02
CA GLY A 191 -18.26 -4.36 -7.35
C GLY A 191 -19.26 -3.59 -8.20
N THR A 192 -19.38 -2.28 -7.95
CA THR A 192 -20.13 -1.34 -8.81
C THR A 192 -19.60 -1.40 -10.25
N ILE A 193 -20.41 -0.99 -11.24
CA ILE A 193 -19.96 -0.96 -12.65
C ILE A 193 -18.68 -0.13 -12.79
N PHE A 194 -18.61 1.01 -12.10
CA PHE A 194 -17.42 1.84 -12.01
C PHE A 194 -16.19 1.06 -11.53
N SER A 195 -16.34 0.29 -10.44
CA SER A 195 -15.24 -0.49 -9.89
C SER A 195 -14.71 -1.54 -10.88
N LYS A 196 -15.59 -2.20 -11.63
CA LYS A 196 -15.19 -3.17 -12.66
C LYS A 196 -14.44 -2.52 -13.81
N ILE A 197 -14.88 -1.33 -14.23
CA ILE A 197 -14.20 -0.56 -15.28
C ILE A 197 -12.82 -0.12 -14.78
N ALA A 198 -12.73 0.42 -13.57
CA ALA A 198 -11.47 0.85 -12.97
C ALA A 198 -10.48 -0.33 -12.85
N ASP A 199 -10.95 -1.49 -12.40
CA ASP A 199 -10.14 -2.71 -12.28
C ASP A 199 -9.66 -3.18 -13.66
N ALA A 200 -10.52 -3.13 -14.68
CA ALA A 200 -10.14 -3.48 -16.06
C ALA A 200 -9.10 -2.52 -16.64
N VAL A 201 -9.27 -1.21 -16.45
CA VAL A 201 -8.32 -0.20 -16.94
C VAL A 201 -6.98 -0.33 -16.24
N ALA A 202 -6.97 -0.57 -14.94
CA ALA A 202 -5.71 -0.76 -14.22
C ALA A 202 -5.03 -2.10 -14.50
N ALA A 203 -5.80 -3.16 -14.76
CA ALA A 203 -5.24 -4.42 -15.27
C ALA A 203 -4.59 -4.22 -16.64
N ALA A 204 -5.19 -3.40 -17.52
CA ALA A 204 -4.62 -3.04 -18.80
C ALA A 204 -3.38 -2.15 -18.65
N ALA A 205 -3.46 -1.07 -17.87
CA ALA A 205 -2.36 -0.13 -17.64
C ALA A 205 -1.17 -0.77 -16.90
N GLY A 206 -1.42 -1.69 -15.97
CA GLY A 206 -0.40 -2.49 -15.29
C GLY A 206 0.05 -3.73 -16.07
N SER A 207 -0.29 -3.85 -17.36
CA SER A 207 0.12 -4.97 -18.19
C SER A 207 1.47 -4.74 -18.87
N LEU A 208 2.19 -5.83 -19.12
CA LEU A 208 3.44 -5.77 -19.89
C LEU A 208 3.21 -5.30 -21.34
N ILE A 209 2.02 -5.53 -21.89
CA ILE A 209 1.65 -5.05 -23.23
C ILE A 209 1.60 -3.51 -23.23
N PHE A 210 0.97 -2.91 -22.21
CA PHE A 210 0.95 -1.46 -22.05
C PHE A 210 2.36 -0.89 -21.88
N LEU A 211 3.22 -1.56 -21.10
CA LEU A 211 4.64 -1.19 -20.97
C LEU A 211 5.38 -1.25 -22.32
N GLY A 212 5.10 -2.24 -23.16
CA GLY A 212 5.65 -2.36 -24.50
C GLY A 212 5.18 -1.24 -25.43
N ILE A 213 3.89 -0.90 -25.39
CA ILE A 213 3.31 0.23 -26.13
C ILE A 213 3.96 1.54 -25.68
N TYR A 214 4.12 1.73 -24.37
CA TYR A 214 4.75 2.90 -23.77
C TYR A 214 6.15 3.13 -24.35
N TRP A 215 7.05 2.15 -24.23
CA TRP A 215 8.42 2.28 -24.75
C TRP A 215 8.46 2.39 -26.28
N THR A 216 7.59 1.67 -26.99
CA THR A 216 7.48 1.82 -28.46
C THR A 216 7.12 3.25 -28.83
N GLY A 217 6.16 3.86 -28.11
CA GLY A 217 5.79 5.27 -28.29
C GLY A 217 6.96 6.21 -28.03
N ILE A 218 7.71 6.01 -26.94
CA ILE A 218 8.91 6.80 -26.63
C ILE A 218 9.96 6.64 -27.75
N PHE A 219 10.22 5.44 -28.25
CA PHE A 219 11.17 5.25 -29.35
C PHE A 219 10.71 5.94 -30.63
N VAL A 220 9.44 5.81 -31.00
CA VAL A 220 8.86 6.50 -32.17
C VAL A 220 9.02 8.01 -32.03
N TRP A 221 8.75 8.56 -30.84
CA TRP A 221 8.96 9.97 -30.54
C TRP A 221 10.43 10.39 -30.63
N VAL A 222 11.38 9.60 -30.10
CA VAL A 222 12.81 9.89 -30.23
C VAL A 222 13.21 9.99 -31.71
N PHE A 223 12.75 9.05 -32.55
CA PHE A 223 13.07 9.07 -33.97
C PHE A 223 12.34 10.18 -34.75
N SER A 224 11.14 10.60 -34.32
CA SER A 224 10.46 11.76 -34.92
C SER A 224 11.18 13.08 -34.65
N GLY A 225 12.08 13.12 -33.66
CA GLY A 225 12.93 14.27 -33.39
C GLY A 225 13.90 14.62 -34.53
N ILE A 226 14.32 13.64 -35.34
CA ILE A 226 15.25 13.86 -36.47
C ILE A 226 14.64 14.83 -37.52
N PRO A 227 13.47 14.55 -38.12
CA PRO A 227 12.86 15.49 -39.05
C PRO A 227 12.38 16.79 -38.39
N LEU A 228 12.09 16.77 -37.08
CA LEU A 228 11.62 17.93 -36.30
C LEU A 228 12.75 18.74 -35.66
N GLN A 229 14.01 18.40 -35.94
CA GLN A 229 15.21 19.08 -35.43
C GLN A 229 15.27 19.19 -33.89
N PHE A 230 14.64 18.26 -33.17
CA PHE A 230 14.57 18.26 -31.71
C PHE A 230 14.06 19.59 -31.13
N SER A 231 13.07 20.21 -31.78
CA SER A 231 12.48 21.49 -31.36
C SER A 231 11.80 21.43 -29.98
N ASP A 232 11.53 22.59 -29.40
CA ASP A 232 10.82 22.67 -28.11
C ASP A 232 9.39 22.11 -28.20
N THR A 233 8.69 22.34 -29.32
CA THR A 233 7.37 21.72 -29.59
C THR A 233 7.46 20.19 -29.61
N TRP A 234 8.53 19.62 -30.18
CA TRP A 234 8.75 18.17 -30.17
C TRP A 234 8.93 17.63 -28.73
N GLN A 235 9.57 18.39 -27.83
CA GLN A 235 9.68 18.03 -26.42
C GLN A 235 8.35 18.17 -25.68
N LEU A 236 7.60 19.23 -25.99
CA LEU A 236 6.29 19.52 -25.39
C LEU A 236 5.27 18.42 -25.68
N ASP A 237 5.25 17.88 -26.91
CA ASP A 237 4.34 16.80 -27.31
C ASP A 237 4.48 15.55 -26.42
N VAL A 238 5.72 15.12 -26.13
CA VAL A 238 5.93 13.95 -25.25
C VAL A 238 5.66 14.30 -23.79
N ASN A 239 5.97 15.53 -23.37
CA ASN A 239 5.70 15.95 -22.00
C ASN A 239 4.20 15.97 -21.73
N THR A 240 3.39 16.47 -22.66
CA THR A 240 1.93 16.44 -22.58
C THR A 240 1.39 15.01 -22.55
N ALA A 241 1.90 14.13 -23.42
CA ALA A 241 1.48 12.73 -23.46
C ALA A 241 1.85 11.98 -22.16
N THR A 242 3.06 12.19 -21.64
CA THR A 242 3.52 11.58 -20.38
C THR A 242 2.80 12.15 -19.17
N ALA A 243 2.54 13.46 -19.12
CA ALA A 243 1.72 14.11 -18.09
C ALA A 243 0.31 13.49 -18.02
N LEU A 244 -0.33 13.30 -19.16
CA LEU A 244 -1.64 12.64 -19.21
C LEU A 244 -1.56 11.20 -18.66
N GLN A 245 -0.54 10.45 -19.07
CA GLN A 245 -0.32 9.08 -18.60
C GLN A 245 -0.02 9.02 -17.10
N ILE A 246 0.86 9.87 -16.57
CA ILE A 246 1.22 9.96 -15.15
C ILE A 246 -0.03 10.28 -14.33
N THR A 247 -0.80 11.27 -14.76
CA THR A 247 -2.03 11.69 -14.08
C THR A 247 -3.01 10.53 -13.98
N LEU A 248 -3.32 9.88 -15.11
CA LEU A 248 -4.25 8.76 -15.15
C LEU A 248 -3.74 7.58 -14.31
N THR A 249 -2.47 7.17 -14.50
CA THR A 249 -1.88 6.01 -13.81
C THR A 249 -1.87 6.22 -12.31
N THR A 250 -1.54 7.43 -11.84
CA THR A 250 -1.51 7.77 -10.42
C THR A 250 -2.90 7.74 -9.79
N MET A 251 -3.91 8.27 -10.49
CA MET A 251 -5.30 8.24 -10.01
C MET A 251 -5.84 6.81 -9.92
N PHE A 252 -5.57 5.97 -10.92
CA PHE A 252 -5.93 4.54 -10.86
C PHE A 252 -5.20 3.83 -9.71
N LEU A 253 -3.91 4.06 -9.56
CA LEU A 253 -3.10 3.45 -8.50
C LEU A 253 -3.63 3.81 -7.11
N GLN A 254 -3.92 5.09 -6.85
CA GLN A 254 -4.46 5.54 -5.56
C GLN A 254 -5.84 4.95 -5.27
N ASN A 255 -6.74 4.95 -6.26
CA ASN A 255 -8.08 4.41 -6.09
C ASN A 255 -8.05 2.90 -5.78
N ILE A 256 -7.24 2.16 -6.52
CA ILE A 256 -7.14 0.70 -6.38
C ILE A 256 -6.43 0.32 -5.09
N ARG A 257 -5.31 0.99 -4.75
CA ARG A 257 -4.64 0.79 -3.45
C ARG A 257 -5.61 0.97 -2.30
N ARG A 258 -6.38 2.05 -2.30
CA ARG A 258 -7.38 2.29 -1.25
C ARG A 258 -8.42 1.17 -1.17
N ARG A 259 -9.02 0.80 -2.30
CA ARG A 259 -10.06 -0.25 -2.34
C ARG A 259 -9.51 -1.60 -1.89
N HIS A 260 -8.29 -1.93 -2.29
CA HIS A 260 -7.63 -3.18 -1.92
C HIS A 260 -7.25 -3.19 -0.44
N ASP A 261 -6.71 -2.10 0.10
CA ASP A 261 -6.45 -1.97 1.54
C ASP A 261 -7.75 -2.13 2.37
N GLU A 262 -8.86 -1.55 1.93
CA GLU A 262 -10.17 -1.72 2.58
C GLU A 262 -10.66 -3.19 2.51
N HIS A 263 -10.50 -3.85 1.37
CA HIS A 263 -10.84 -5.28 1.21
C HIS A 263 -9.96 -6.18 2.09
N LEU A 264 -8.67 -5.87 2.15
CA LEU A 264 -7.68 -6.59 2.96
C LEU A 264 -8.03 -6.55 4.44
N GLU A 265 -8.36 -5.35 4.94
CA GLU A 265 -8.74 -5.15 6.35
C GLU A 265 -10.00 -5.96 6.69
N GLN A 266 -10.96 -6.04 5.78
CA GLN A 266 -12.16 -6.88 5.97
C GLN A 266 -11.81 -8.38 6.02
N CYS A 267 -10.93 -8.85 5.14
CA CYS A 267 -10.47 -10.23 5.14
C CYS A 267 -9.73 -10.58 6.44
N ILE A 268 -8.79 -9.73 6.87
CA ILE A 268 -8.04 -9.90 8.12
C ILE A 268 -8.99 -9.93 9.32
N ARG A 269 -9.91 -8.97 9.41
CA ARG A 269 -10.89 -8.90 10.51
C ARG A 269 -11.71 -10.18 10.61
N SER A 270 -12.02 -10.78 9.47
CA SER A 270 -12.79 -12.01 9.42
C SER A 270 -12.00 -13.21 9.93
N ILE A 271 -10.73 -13.31 9.55
CA ILE A 271 -9.79 -14.31 10.09
C ILE A 271 -9.64 -14.12 11.60
N GLU A 272 -9.47 -12.88 12.08
CA GLU A 272 -9.34 -12.58 13.50
C GLU A 272 -10.58 -13.00 14.31
N LEU A 273 -11.79 -12.83 13.78
CA LEU A 273 -13.02 -13.27 14.45
C LEU A 273 -13.09 -14.79 14.58
N ILE A 274 -12.68 -15.53 13.55
CA ILE A 274 -12.63 -17.00 13.59
C ILE A 274 -11.56 -17.45 14.59
N ASP A 275 -10.38 -16.83 14.60
CA ASP A 275 -9.32 -17.12 15.56
C ASP A 275 -9.78 -16.87 17.00
N CYS A 276 -10.53 -15.80 17.27
CA CYS A 276 -11.10 -15.55 18.60
C CYS A 276 -12.08 -16.64 19.04
N ASP A 277 -12.93 -17.13 18.13
CA ASP A 277 -13.86 -18.23 18.44
C ASP A 277 -13.11 -19.54 18.72
N VAL A 278 -12.13 -19.88 17.87
CA VAL A 278 -11.22 -21.01 18.08
C VAL A 278 -10.49 -20.89 19.41
N GLU A 279 -9.94 -19.72 19.73
CA GLU A 279 -9.26 -19.45 21.00
C GLU A 279 -10.19 -19.73 22.19
N THR A 280 -11.40 -19.17 22.14
CA THR A 280 -12.39 -19.31 23.22
C THR A 280 -12.75 -20.77 23.46
N LYS A 281 -12.93 -21.56 22.39
CA LYS A 281 -13.22 -23.00 22.46
C LYS A 281 -12.03 -23.78 23.04
N LEU A 282 -10.83 -23.55 22.53
CA LEU A 282 -9.62 -24.23 23.02
C LEU A 282 -9.34 -23.90 24.49
N ARG A 283 -9.56 -22.66 24.92
CA ARG A 283 -9.41 -22.28 26.33
C ARG A 283 -10.43 -22.94 27.24
N ARG A 284 -11.67 -23.14 26.78
CA ARG A 284 -12.69 -23.91 27.53
C ARG A 284 -12.28 -25.36 27.74
N ILE A 285 -11.71 -25.99 26.71
CA ILE A 285 -11.33 -27.41 26.73
C ILE A 285 -10.02 -27.61 27.51
N SER A 286 -8.97 -26.86 27.18
CA SER A 286 -7.65 -26.94 27.83
C SER A 286 -7.61 -26.34 29.23
N ARG A 287 -8.60 -25.49 29.58
CA ARG A 287 -8.63 -24.64 30.79
C ARG A 287 -7.44 -23.67 30.88
N ASP A 288 -6.82 -23.37 29.75
CA ASP A 288 -5.69 -22.44 29.67
C ASP A 288 -6.14 -21.00 29.99
N ARG A 289 -5.50 -20.41 31.00
CA ARG A 289 -5.70 -19.02 31.44
C ARG A 289 -4.51 -18.12 31.15
N GLU A 290 -3.47 -18.65 30.51
CA GLU A 290 -2.26 -17.88 30.23
C GLU A 290 -2.52 -16.92 29.05
N PRO A 291 -2.09 -15.65 29.16
CA PRO A 291 -2.28 -14.67 28.10
C PRO A 291 -1.55 -15.09 26.81
N ASN A 292 -2.03 -14.59 25.68
CA ASN A 292 -1.36 -14.83 24.40
C ASN A 292 0.06 -14.22 24.40
N PRO A 293 1.06 -14.93 23.84
CA PRO A 293 2.44 -14.48 23.87
C PRO A 293 2.63 -13.25 22.99
N VAL A 294 3.54 -12.36 23.39
CA VAL A 294 3.96 -11.23 22.54
C VAL A 294 4.83 -11.77 21.41
N VAL A 295 4.46 -11.47 20.17
CA VAL A 295 5.25 -11.78 18.98
C VAL A 295 5.91 -10.50 18.48
N SER A 296 7.22 -10.54 18.28
CA SER A 296 7.97 -9.46 17.63
C SER A 296 8.20 -9.75 16.14
N SER A 297 8.10 -8.69 15.36
CA SER A 297 8.77 -8.56 14.06
C SER A 297 9.95 -7.63 14.29
N ASP A 298 11.16 -8.14 14.11
CA ASP A 298 12.37 -7.33 14.23
C ASP A 298 12.70 -6.69 12.88
N ALA A 299 13.28 -5.48 12.94
CA ALA A 299 13.73 -4.80 11.74
C ALA A 299 14.83 -5.62 11.04
N PRO A 300 14.79 -5.74 9.69
CA PRO A 300 15.86 -6.42 8.97
C PRO A 300 17.19 -5.70 9.16
N ALA A 301 18.30 -6.44 9.19
CA ALA A 301 19.63 -5.84 9.27
C ALA A 301 19.92 -5.03 7.99
N LEU A 302 19.95 -3.70 8.11
CA LEU A 302 20.18 -2.79 6.99
C LEU A 302 21.65 -2.44 6.86
N ASN A 303 22.15 -2.46 5.63
CA ASN A 303 23.44 -1.84 5.34
C ASN A 303 23.31 -0.30 5.36
N LYS A 304 24.46 0.40 5.37
CA LYS A 304 24.48 1.87 5.43
C LYS A 304 23.73 2.54 4.28
N ALA A 305 23.78 1.93 3.09
CA ALA A 305 23.16 2.45 1.88
C ALA A 305 21.62 2.37 1.93
N GLN A 306 21.09 1.22 2.32
CA GLN A 306 19.66 0.98 2.56
C GLN A 306 19.14 1.88 3.68
N ARG A 307 19.91 2.06 4.76
CA ARG A 307 19.53 2.97 5.85
C ARG A 307 19.39 4.42 5.35
N ALA A 308 20.27 4.88 4.46
CA ALA A 308 20.15 6.23 3.89
C ALA A 308 18.88 6.39 3.04
N ILE A 309 18.52 5.38 2.24
CA ILE A 309 17.27 5.34 1.48
C ILE A 309 16.06 5.44 2.41
N ASP A 310 16.04 4.67 3.50
CA ASP A 310 14.90 4.69 4.42
C ASP A 310 14.80 6.00 5.19
N ILE A 311 15.93 6.64 5.54
CA ILE A 311 15.93 7.99 6.13
C ILE A 311 15.31 8.99 5.16
N TYR A 312 15.69 8.94 3.88
CA TYR A 312 15.09 9.79 2.86
C TYR A 312 13.57 9.56 2.76
N ALA A 313 13.14 8.29 2.64
CA ALA A 313 11.73 7.94 2.54
C ALA A 313 10.93 8.40 3.78
N PHE A 314 11.53 8.30 4.97
CA PHE A 314 10.94 8.80 6.20
C PHE A 314 10.79 10.33 6.22
N ILE A 315 11.78 11.06 5.71
CA ILE A 315 11.73 12.53 5.61
C ILE A 315 10.64 12.94 4.62
N VAL A 316 10.68 12.40 3.40
CA VAL A 316 9.76 12.77 2.31
C VAL A 316 8.32 12.38 2.64
N GLY A 317 8.08 11.13 3.08
CA GLY A 317 6.76 10.66 3.49
C GLY A 317 6.29 11.19 4.86
N GLY A 318 7.13 11.95 5.56
CA GLY A 318 6.85 12.50 6.89
C GLY A 318 6.29 13.93 6.88
N SER A 319 5.99 14.46 8.07
CA SER A 319 5.57 15.86 8.23
C SER A 319 6.65 16.86 7.83
N ILE A 320 7.92 16.46 7.88
CA ILE A 320 9.05 17.28 7.43
C ILE A 320 8.97 17.49 5.91
N GLY A 321 8.81 16.41 5.14
CA GLY A 321 8.67 16.46 3.69
C GLY A 321 7.47 17.30 3.26
N VAL A 322 6.33 17.16 3.96
CA VAL A 322 5.16 18.03 3.73
C VAL A 322 5.48 19.51 4.01
N THR A 323 6.20 19.80 5.10
CA THR A 323 6.59 21.17 5.45
C THR A 323 7.53 21.78 4.40
N ILE A 324 8.54 21.01 3.96
CA ILE A 324 9.46 21.40 2.89
C ILE A 324 8.68 21.65 1.60
N SER A 325 7.77 20.74 1.24
CA SER A 325 6.91 20.89 0.06
C SER A 325 6.09 22.18 0.12
N CYS A 326 5.41 22.44 1.23
CA CYS A 326 4.67 23.69 1.42
C CYS A 326 5.56 24.92 1.28
N ALA A 327 6.77 24.89 1.83
CA ALA A 327 7.73 25.99 1.70
C ALA A 327 8.16 26.21 0.24
N VAL A 328 8.42 25.14 -0.51
CA VAL A 328 8.77 25.22 -1.94
C VAL A 328 7.60 25.80 -2.75
N PHE A 329 6.36 25.35 -2.51
CA PHE A 329 5.18 25.89 -3.20
C PHE A 329 4.93 27.36 -2.88
N ILE A 330 5.07 27.77 -1.62
CA ILE A 330 4.94 29.17 -1.21
C ILE A 330 6.01 30.02 -1.90
N LEU A 331 7.26 29.54 -1.93
CA LEU A 331 8.35 30.23 -2.61
C LEU A 331 8.09 30.36 -4.11
N TRP A 332 7.68 29.28 -4.78
CA TRP A 332 7.34 29.28 -6.20
C TRP A 332 6.22 30.30 -6.52
N ILE A 333 5.13 30.31 -5.74
CA ILE A 333 4.06 31.31 -5.89
C ILE A 333 4.60 32.74 -5.70
N SER A 334 5.48 32.94 -4.71
CA SER A 334 6.05 34.25 -4.41
C SER A 334 6.94 34.79 -5.54
N VAL A 335 7.66 33.91 -6.23
CA VAL A 335 8.49 34.25 -7.40
C VAL A 335 7.63 34.57 -8.63
N GLY A 336 6.38 34.10 -8.68
CA GLY A 336 5.48 34.30 -9.82
C GLY A 336 5.22 35.76 -10.16
N GLN A 337 5.12 36.64 -9.16
CA GLN A 337 4.99 38.08 -9.42
C GLN A 337 6.22 38.67 -10.12
N SER A 338 7.43 38.17 -9.81
CA SER A 338 8.67 38.65 -10.42
C SER A 338 8.89 38.13 -11.84
N LEU A 339 8.29 36.98 -12.17
CA LEU A 339 8.34 36.35 -13.50
C LEU A 339 7.06 36.58 -14.31
N GLU A 340 6.18 37.47 -13.87
CA GLU A 340 4.90 37.79 -14.54
C GLU A 340 4.00 36.58 -14.82
N PHE A 341 4.20 35.46 -14.11
CA PHE A 341 3.53 34.18 -14.35
C PHE A 341 3.68 33.66 -15.79
N ASP A 342 4.84 33.89 -16.40
CA ASP A 342 5.18 33.43 -17.75
C ASP A 342 5.47 31.91 -17.82
N ASP A 343 5.78 31.41 -19.03
CA ASP A 343 6.08 29.99 -19.24
C ASP A 343 7.30 29.53 -18.43
N ASN A 344 8.26 30.41 -18.17
CA ASN A 344 9.45 30.11 -17.36
C ASN A 344 9.07 29.91 -15.88
N TRP A 345 8.12 30.66 -15.35
CA TRP A 345 7.56 30.44 -14.00
C TRP A 345 6.94 29.04 -13.84
N TRP A 346 6.20 28.60 -14.85
CA TRP A 346 5.59 27.27 -14.94
C TRP A 346 6.68 26.17 -15.00
N LEU A 347 7.68 26.36 -15.86
CA LEU A 347 8.73 25.39 -16.12
C LEU A 347 9.65 25.13 -14.91
N ILE A 348 9.84 26.12 -14.02
CA ILE A 348 10.60 25.96 -12.77
C ILE A 348 9.96 24.91 -11.85
N ILE A 349 8.64 24.93 -11.68
CA ILE A 349 7.97 23.96 -10.79
C ILE A 349 7.94 22.58 -11.43
N GLY A 350 7.73 22.50 -12.74
CA GLY A 350 7.83 21.25 -13.50
C GLY A 350 9.21 20.60 -13.34
N THR A 351 10.27 21.39 -13.47
CA THR A 351 11.65 20.92 -13.29
C THR A 351 11.92 20.39 -11.88
N TYR A 352 11.51 21.13 -10.84
CA TYR A 352 11.66 20.68 -9.46
C TYR A 352 10.90 19.38 -9.20
N THR A 353 9.63 19.34 -9.59
CA THR A 353 8.76 18.19 -9.33
C THR A 353 9.20 16.96 -10.12
N GLY A 354 9.62 17.09 -11.38
CA GLY A 354 10.16 15.99 -12.18
C GLY A 354 11.46 15.40 -11.61
N LEU A 355 12.42 16.25 -11.19
CA LEU A 355 13.66 15.78 -10.58
C LEU A 355 13.42 15.05 -9.25
N MET A 356 12.50 15.53 -8.42
CA MET A 356 12.12 14.86 -7.18
C MET A 356 11.34 13.57 -7.44
N GLY A 357 10.34 13.61 -8.33
CA GLY A 357 9.53 12.45 -8.70
C GLY A 357 10.36 11.30 -9.26
N PHE A 358 11.41 11.63 -10.02
CA PHE A 358 12.38 10.65 -10.51
C PHE A 358 13.10 9.91 -9.38
N ILE A 359 13.61 10.63 -8.38
CA ILE A 359 14.28 10.01 -7.22
C ILE A 359 13.26 9.21 -6.38
N ASP A 360 12.11 9.82 -6.10
CA ASP A 360 11.05 9.25 -5.28
C ASP A 360 10.53 7.93 -5.88
N GLY A 361 10.41 7.84 -7.19
CA GLY A 361 9.98 6.61 -7.88
C GLY A 361 10.90 5.42 -7.57
N PHE A 362 12.22 5.59 -7.66
CA PHE A 362 13.17 4.52 -7.36
C PHE A 362 13.25 4.20 -5.86
N ILE A 363 13.18 5.22 -5.00
CA ILE A 363 13.20 5.02 -3.55
C ILE A 363 11.94 4.30 -3.07
N MET A 364 10.76 4.75 -3.54
CA MET A 364 9.48 4.11 -3.26
C MET A 364 9.49 2.65 -3.70
N LYS A 365 10.07 2.35 -4.88
CA LYS A 365 10.17 0.98 -5.37
C LYS A 365 11.11 0.10 -4.53
N ASN A 366 12.23 0.65 -4.07
CA ASN A 366 13.17 -0.05 -3.19
C ASN A 366 12.53 -0.41 -1.83
N VAL A 367 11.85 0.55 -1.21
CA VAL A 367 11.18 0.37 0.09
C VAL A 367 10.03 -0.64 -0.05
N ASP A 368 9.16 -0.47 -1.04
CA ASP A 368 8.01 -1.36 -1.31
C ASP A 368 8.40 -2.83 -1.48
N HIS A 369 9.50 -3.09 -2.19
CA HIS A 369 10.03 -4.44 -2.38
C HIS A 369 10.45 -5.08 -1.05
N ARG A 370 11.17 -4.33 -0.22
CA ARG A 370 11.66 -4.81 1.09
C ARG A 370 10.54 -5.04 2.09
N GLU A 371 9.53 -4.16 2.11
CA GLU A 371 8.34 -4.32 2.94
C GLU A 371 7.54 -5.55 2.55
N THR A 372 7.35 -5.77 1.24
CA THR A 372 6.64 -6.94 0.71
C THR A 372 7.37 -8.24 1.07
N ASP A 373 8.69 -8.26 0.97
CA ASP A 373 9.51 -9.40 1.38
C ASP A 373 9.39 -9.69 2.88
N LEU A 374 9.42 -8.67 3.72
CA LEU A 374 9.25 -8.82 5.17
C LEU A 374 7.86 -9.38 5.52
N ALA A 375 6.80 -8.83 4.92
CA ALA A 375 5.44 -9.33 5.12
C ALA A 375 5.30 -10.79 4.67
N ASN A 376 5.86 -11.15 3.51
CA ASN A 376 5.85 -12.53 3.00
C ASN A 376 6.53 -13.52 3.96
N ARG A 377 7.63 -13.13 4.64
CA ARG A 377 8.27 -13.98 5.64
C ARG A 377 7.36 -14.25 6.84
N HIS A 378 6.60 -13.25 7.29
CA HIS A 378 5.64 -13.44 8.38
C HIS A 378 4.43 -14.27 7.96
N PHE A 379 3.93 -14.10 6.73
CA PHE A 379 2.90 -15.00 6.20
C PHE A 379 3.38 -16.45 6.11
N GLN A 380 4.64 -16.67 5.69
CA GLN A 380 5.22 -18.00 5.68
C GLN A 380 5.31 -18.58 7.10
N ARG A 381 5.79 -17.78 8.06
CA ARG A 381 5.83 -18.18 9.48
C ARG A 381 4.44 -18.57 10.01
N LEU A 382 3.41 -17.82 9.66
CA LEU A 382 2.03 -18.16 10.03
C LEU A 382 1.57 -19.46 9.37
N ALA A 383 1.87 -19.67 8.09
CA ALA A 383 1.56 -20.92 7.39
C ALA A 383 2.28 -22.14 7.98
N ASP A 384 3.54 -21.99 8.40
CA ASP A 384 4.30 -23.04 9.06
C ASP A 384 3.69 -23.38 10.42
N GLN A 385 3.21 -22.39 11.20
CA GLN A 385 2.48 -22.62 12.44
C GLN A 385 1.15 -23.34 12.20
N ASP A 386 0.41 -22.94 11.17
CA ASP A 386 -0.83 -23.62 10.80
C ASP A 386 -0.59 -25.10 10.50
N HIS A 387 0.51 -25.43 9.83
CA HIS A 387 0.88 -26.81 9.56
C HIS A 387 1.04 -27.63 10.86
N VAL A 388 1.66 -27.05 11.89
CA VAL A 388 1.79 -27.67 13.21
C VAL A 388 0.41 -27.90 13.85
N LEU A 389 -0.49 -26.92 13.78
CA LEU A 389 -1.84 -27.07 14.33
C LEU A 389 -2.61 -28.21 13.66
N PHE A 390 -2.56 -28.30 12.33
CA PHE A 390 -3.24 -29.35 11.57
C PHE A 390 -2.68 -30.74 11.88
N GLN A 391 -1.36 -30.87 12.07
CA GLN A 391 -0.72 -32.10 12.51
C GLN A 391 -1.17 -32.53 13.92
N LEU A 392 -1.27 -31.58 14.86
CA LEU A 392 -1.72 -31.88 16.24
C LEU A 392 -3.17 -32.38 16.29
N VAL A 393 -4.00 -31.93 15.36
CA VAL A 393 -5.43 -32.29 15.30
C VAL A 393 -5.68 -33.49 14.37
N ASP A 394 -4.65 -33.99 13.68
CA ASP A 394 -4.76 -35.12 12.74
C ASP A 394 -5.78 -34.85 11.62
N ILE A 395 -5.72 -33.64 11.04
CA ILE A 395 -6.52 -33.22 9.87
C ILE A 395 -5.56 -32.93 8.72
N GLU A 396 -5.94 -33.38 7.53
CA GLU A 396 -5.24 -33.00 6.31
C GLU A 396 -5.35 -31.49 6.06
N MET A 397 -4.21 -30.82 5.93
CA MET A 397 -4.19 -29.40 5.60
C MET A 397 -4.61 -29.23 4.13
N PRO A 398 -5.55 -28.31 3.82
CA PRO A 398 -5.90 -28.02 2.44
C PRO A 398 -4.65 -27.70 1.63
N GLU A 399 -4.52 -28.35 0.47
CA GLU A 399 -3.41 -28.09 -0.42
C GLU A 399 -3.35 -26.60 -0.77
N VAL A 400 -2.20 -25.99 -0.52
CA VAL A 400 -1.88 -24.69 -1.08
C VAL A 400 -1.81 -24.91 -2.59
N ARG A 401 -2.72 -24.25 -3.34
CA ARG A 401 -2.80 -24.31 -4.80
C ARG A 401 -1.38 -24.34 -5.38
N GLU A 402 -1.05 -25.36 -6.17
CA GLU A 402 0.31 -25.54 -6.70
C GLU A 402 0.82 -24.22 -7.29
N LYS A 403 2.10 -23.90 -7.01
CA LYS A 403 2.77 -22.71 -7.55
C LYS A 403 2.68 -22.74 -9.08
N ARG A 404 1.72 -22.01 -9.63
CA ARG A 404 1.56 -21.87 -11.08
C ARG A 404 2.87 -21.36 -11.65
N ARG A 405 3.39 -22.02 -12.69
CA ARG A 405 4.60 -21.53 -13.38
C ARG A 405 4.34 -20.11 -13.86
N LEU A 406 5.19 -19.16 -13.43
CA LEU A 406 5.10 -17.77 -13.87
C LEU A 406 5.12 -17.70 -15.39
N SER A 407 4.16 -16.98 -15.97
CA SER A 407 4.14 -16.68 -17.40
C SER A 407 5.39 -15.89 -17.80
N LEU A 408 5.77 -15.92 -19.08
CA LEU A 408 6.90 -15.11 -19.58
C LEU A 408 6.72 -13.63 -19.24
N ASN A 409 5.48 -13.14 -19.35
CA ASN A 409 5.14 -11.77 -19.00
C ASN A 409 5.39 -11.48 -17.51
N GLN A 410 4.97 -12.38 -16.61
CA GLN A 410 5.21 -12.23 -15.17
C GLN A 410 6.71 -12.28 -14.83
N ARG A 411 7.49 -13.13 -15.49
CA ARG A 411 8.94 -13.24 -15.29
C ARG A 411 9.65 -11.94 -15.68
N LEU A 412 9.38 -11.42 -16.88
CA LEU A 412 10.00 -10.18 -17.34
C LEU A 412 9.64 -9.01 -16.42
N SER A 413 8.39 -8.94 -16.00
CA SER A 413 7.90 -7.91 -15.07
C SER A 413 8.58 -7.98 -13.71
N THR A 414 8.85 -9.19 -13.22
CA THR A 414 9.61 -9.40 -11.97
C THR A 414 11.06 -8.95 -12.14
N VAL A 415 11.70 -9.23 -13.27
CA VAL A 415 13.08 -8.79 -13.55
C VAL A 415 13.17 -7.27 -13.58
N ILE A 416 12.29 -6.61 -14.33
CA ILE A 416 12.22 -5.13 -14.42
C ILE A 416 11.94 -4.53 -13.04
N GLY A 417 10.97 -5.09 -12.32
CA GLY A 417 10.62 -4.65 -10.97
C GLY A 417 11.77 -4.78 -9.98
N ASN A 418 12.50 -5.90 -10.01
CA ASN A 418 13.66 -6.13 -9.13
C ASN A 418 14.82 -5.19 -9.44
N TRP A 419 15.03 -4.87 -10.72
CA TRP A 419 16.05 -3.91 -11.11
C TRP A 419 15.72 -2.50 -10.60
N CYS A 420 14.49 -2.03 -10.81
CA CYS A 420 14.02 -0.73 -10.31
C CYS A 420 14.01 -0.67 -8.77
N ALA A 421 13.75 -1.79 -8.11
CA ALA A 421 13.79 -1.90 -6.66
C ALA A 421 15.21 -2.03 -6.09
N SER A 422 16.24 -2.14 -6.92
CA SER A 422 17.60 -2.34 -6.42
C SER A 422 18.16 -1.09 -5.74
N THR A 423 18.95 -1.27 -4.68
CA THR A 423 19.64 -0.14 -4.02
C THR A 423 20.54 0.61 -5.01
N ALA A 424 21.18 -0.11 -5.94
CA ALA A 424 22.01 0.50 -6.98
C ALA A 424 21.20 1.45 -7.89
N ALA A 425 19.97 1.09 -8.26
CA ALA A 425 19.10 1.94 -9.07
C ALA A 425 18.74 3.25 -8.34
N SER A 426 18.45 3.21 -7.03
CA SER A 426 18.17 4.43 -6.26
C SER A 426 19.37 5.39 -6.22
N TYR A 427 20.59 4.88 -6.05
CA TYR A 427 21.80 5.73 -6.09
C TYR A 427 22.11 6.23 -7.50
N ALA A 428 21.92 5.39 -8.52
CA ALA A 428 22.06 5.81 -9.91
C ALA A 428 21.07 6.93 -10.25
N ALA A 429 19.85 6.88 -9.70
CA ALA A 429 18.85 7.93 -9.89
C ALA A 429 19.30 9.28 -9.29
N VAL A 430 19.82 9.26 -8.07
CA VAL A 430 20.39 10.45 -7.42
C VAL A 430 21.57 11.01 -8.24
N LEU A 431 22.48 10.15 -8.70
CA LEU A 431 23.60 10.56 -9.55
C LEU A 431 23.14 11.15 -10.90
N ALA A 432 22.09 10.58 -11.50
CA ALA A 432 21.51 11.10 -12.73
C ALA A 432 20.92 12.50 -12.52
N VAL A 433 20.20 12.74 -11.42
CA VAL A 433 19.68 14.07 -11.08
C VAL A 433 20.80 15.10 -10.88
N PHE A 434 21.86 14.75 -10.15
CA PHE A 434 23.02 15.65 -10.01
C PHE A 434 23.68 15.94 -11.36
N SER A 435 23.75 14.95 -12.26
CA SER A 435 24.29 15.13 -13.60
C SER A 435 23.41 16.06 -14.44
N LEU A 436 22.09 15.89 -14.40
CA LEU A 436 21.12 16.76 -15.07
C LEU A 436 21.24 18.21 -14.57
N ILE A 437 21.29 18.40 -13.25
CA ILE A 437 21.46 19.74 -12.64
C ILE A 437 22.78 20.38 -13.07
N ALA A 438 23.88 19.62 -13.13
CA ALA A 438 25.17 20.12 -13.57
C ALA A 438 25.15 20.56 -15.04
N ILE A 439 24.51 19.76 -15.91
CA ILE A 439 24.36 20.10 -17.33
C ILE A 439 23.46 21.32 -17.51
N ALA A 440 22.31 21.37 -16.84
CA ALA A 440 21.40 22.51 -16.88
C ALA A 440 22.06 23.80 -16.35
N SER A 441 22.89 23.69 -15.31
CA SER A 441 23.67 24.81 -14.79
C SER A 441 24.73 25.27 -15.78
N ALA A 442 25.40 24.36 -16.50
CA ALA A 442 26.33 24.71 -17.57
C ALA A 442 25.61 25.39 -18.75
N MET A 443 24.35 25.02 -19.00
CA MET A 443 23.44 25.66 -19.95
C MET A 443 22.76 26.93 -19.42
N GLN A 444 23.18 27.42 -18.25
CA GLN A 444 22.67 28.65 -17.61
C GLN A 444 21.15 28.66 -17.39
N TRP A 445 20.54 27.48 -17.17
CA TRP A 445 19.09 27.35 -16.96
C TRP A 445 18.23 27.95 -18.08
N THR A 446 18.75 27.92 -19.32
CA THR A 446 17.94 28.16 -20.53
C THR A 446 16.73 27.23 -20.58
N GLU A 447 15.70 27.59 -21.34
CA GLU A 447 14.49 26.77 -21.54
C GLU A 447 14.86 25.32 -21.92
N THR A 448 15.78 25.15 -22.88
CA THR A 448 16.32 23.84 -23.26
C THR A 448 17.00 23.11 -22.08
N GLY A 449 17.76 23.82 -21.25
CA GLY A 449 18.42 23.23 -20.07
C GLY A 449 17.43 22.78 -18.99
N GLN A 450 16.31 23.48 -18.84
CA GLN A 450 15.24 23.10 -17.93
C GLN A 450 14.39 21.94 -18.49
N LEU A 451 14.03 21.98 -19.77
CA LEU A 451 13.34 20.87 -20.45
C LEU A 451 14.18 19.58 -20.46
N LEU A 452 15.51 19.68 -20.57
CA LEU A 452 16.42 18.54 -20.43
C LEU A 452 16.33 17.89 -19.04
N CYS A 453 16.08 18.65 -17.99
CA CYS A 453 15.82 18.10 -16.67
C CYS A 453 14.42 17.50 -16.57
N ASN A 454 13.44 18.08 -17.25
CA ASN A 454 12.03 17.72 -17.14
C ASN A 454 11.65 16.50 -17.97
N THR A 455 11.86 16.52 -19.29
CA THR A 455 11.39 15.47 -20.21
C THR A 455 11.91 14.06 -19.87
N PRO A 456 13.22 13.84 -19.66
CA PRO A 456 13.74 12.52 -19.33
C PRO A 456 13.24 12.02 -17.96
N THR A 457 13.05 12.92 -17.00
CA THR A 457 12.59 12.55 -15.66
C THR A 457 11.11 12.17 -15.67
N MET A 458 10.26 12.91 -16.39
CA MET A 458 8.85 12.57 -16.60
C MET A 458 8.67 11.23 -17.32
N ILE A 459 9.46 10.95 -18.36
CA ILE A 459 9.41 9.65 -19.05
C ILE A 459 9.73 8.52 -18.08
N VAL A 460 10.80 8.65 -17.29
CA VAL A 460 11.16 7.59 -16.34
C VAL A 460 10.16 7.48 -15.19
N GLU A 461 9.61 8.59 -14.71
CA GLU A 461 8.53 8.59 -13.70
C GLU A 461 7.28 7.87 -14.22
N GLY A 462 6.85 8.19 -15.45
CA GLY A 462 5.73 7.53 -16.11
C GLY A 462 5.94 6.02 -16.24
N PHE A 463 7.14 5.60 -16.63
CA PHE A 463 7.57 4.21 -16.63
C PHE A 463 7.50 3.58 -15.23
N LEU A 464 8.07 4.22 -14.21
CA LEU A 464 8.10 3.70 -12.84
C LEU A 464 6.69 3.54 -12.28
N LEU A 465 5.76 4.47 -12.54
CA LEU A 465 4.36 4.37 -12.14
C LEU A 465 3.65 3.18 -12.78
N ILE A 466 3.90 2.90 -14.07
CA ILE A 466 3.39 1.69 -14.73
C ILE A 466 3.92 0.43 -14.05
N THR A 467 5.23 0.36 -13.79
CA THR A 467 5.83 -0.80 -13.10
C THR A 467 5.36 -0.95 -11.65
N LEU A 468 5.01 0.16 -10.99
CA LEU A 468 4.47 0.18 -9.65
C LEU A 468 3.02 -0.33 -9.63
N LEU A 469 2.19 0.10 -10.58
CA LEU A 469 0.83 -0.41 -10.77
C LEU A 469 0.83 -1.91 -11.09
N GLN A 470 1.73 -2.34 -11.98
CA GLN A 470 1.90 -3.74 -12.29
C GLN A 470 2.29 -4.58 -11.07
N ALA A 471 3.29 -4.12 -10.30
CA ALA A 471 3.71 -4.83 -9.11
C ALA A 471 2.62 -4.86 -8.02
N HIS A 472 1.83 -3.78 -7.90
CA HIS A 472 0.67 -3.73 -7.03
C HIS A 472 -0.36 -4.80 -7.41
N ASN A 473 -0.75 -4.87 -8.69
CA ASN A 473 -1.71 -5.88 -9.17
C ASN A 473 -1.21 -7.31 -8.89
N MET A 474 0.07 -7.59 -9.13
CA MET A 474 0.67 -8.89 -8.85
C MET A 474 0.73 -9.21 -7.35
N ALA A 475 1.08 -8.23 -6.52
CA ALA A 475 1.13 -8.39 -5.07
C ALA A 475 -0.27 -8.61 -4.49
N ASP A 476 -1.28 -7.94 -5.03
CA ASP A 476 -2.67 -8.06 -4.61
C ASP A 476 -3.27 -9.44 -4.92
N GLU A 477 -3.06 -9.96 -6.13
CA GLU A 477 -3.47 -11.31 -6.52
C GLU A 477 -2.88 -12.34 -5.54
N LYS A 478 -1.57 -12.25 -5.29
CA LYS A 478 -0.86 -13.14 -4.35
C LYS A 478 -1.35 -13.00 -2.91
N ARG A 479 -1.62 -11.76 -2.46
CA ARG A 479 -2.16 -11.50 -1.11
C ARG A 479 -3.54 -12.12 -0.97
N THR A 480 -4.44 -11.86 -1.92
CA THR A 480 -5.80 -12.41 -1.92
C THR A 480 -5.80 -13.93 -1.84
N GLU A 481 -4.95 -14.60 -2.63
CA GLU A 481 -4.76 -16.07 -2.52
C GLU A 481 -4.24 -16.50 -1.14
N THR A 482 -3.30 -15.74 -0.57
CA THR A 482 -2.75 -16.01 0.77
C THR A 482 -3.83 -15.91 1.85
N TYR A 483 -4.65 -14.86 1.83
CA TYR A 483 -5.72 -14.67 2.81
C TYR A 483 -6.84 -15.68 2.65
N ASP A 484 -7.26 -16.01 1.42
CA ASP A 484 -8.22 -17.08 1.16
C ASP A 484 -7.72 -18.42 1.71
N SER A 485 -6.43 -18.71 1.52
CA SER A 485 -5.80 -19.91 2.07
C SER A 485 -5.79 -19.92 3.61
N ILE A 486 -5.44 -18.81 4.27
CA ILE A 486 -5.48 -18.69 5.73
C ILE A 486 -6.92 -18.87 6.23
N LEU A 487 -7.88 -18.19 5.61
CA LEU A 487 -9.30 -18.23 5.98
C LEU A 487 -9.86 -19.66 5.88
N LYS A 488 -9.58 -20.38 4.78
CA LYS A 488 -9.97 -21.79 4.63
C LYS A 488 -9.39 -22.66 5.73
N ARG A 489 -8.11 -22.48 6.07
CA ARG A 489 -7.48 -23.21 7.19
C ARG A 489 -8.17 -22.91 8.52
N ARG A 490 -8.49 -21.64 8.80
CA ARG A 490 -9.19 -21.26 10.04
C ARG A 490 -10.61 -21.80 10.13
N LEU A 491 -11.39 -21.73 9.05
CA LEU A 491 -12.74 -22.27 9.00
C LEU A 491 -12.75 -23.78 9.25
N LEU A 492 -11.80 -24.53 8.68
CA LEU A 492 -11.68 -25.96 8.94
C LEU A 492 -11.33 -26.27 10.40
N LEU A 493 -10.41 -25.50 10.98
CA LEU A 493 -10.01 -25.67 12.36
C LEU A 493 -11.17 -25.32 13.31
N GLN A 494 -11.93 -24.28 13.01
CA GLN A 494 -13.15 -23.91 13.73
C GLN A 494 -14.24 -24.99 13.66
N ASN A 495 -14.48 -25.54 12.46
CA ASN A 495 -15.44 -26.61 12.22
C ASN A 495 -15.04 -27.95 12.87
N TYR A 496 -13.76 -28.16 13.13
CA TYR A 496 -13.31 -29.33 13.88
C TYR A 496 -13.55 -29.19 15.38
N LEU A 497 -13.45 -27.97 15.92
CA LEU A 497 -13.57 -27.69 17.35
C LEU A 497 -15.00 -27.41 17.83
N THR A 498 -16.02 -27.76 17.04
CA THR A 498 -17.42 -27.69 17.46
C THR A 498 -17.75 -28.80 18.45
N ILE A 499 -18.30 -28.41 19.61
CA ILE A 499 -18.82 -29.30 20.65
C ILE A 499 -20.28 -29.61 20.36
#